data_AF-A0A2A8HRS3-F1
#
_entry.id   AF-A0A2A8HRS3-F1
#
_cell.length_a   1.000
_cell.length_b   1.000
_cell.length_c   1.000
_cell.angle_alpha   90.00
_cell.angle_beta   90.00
_cell.angle_gamma   90.00
#
_symmetry.space_group_name_H-M   'P 1'
#
loop_
_entity.id
_entity.type
_entity.pdbx_description
1 polymer ?
#
loop_
_entity_poly.entity_id
_entity_poly.type
_entity_poly.pdbx_seq_one_letter_code
_entity_poly.pdbx_strand_id
1 'polypeptide(L)'
;MAGNRPFDEQVLGMIVGLASEVTVLRARLDACERLLVAGGSLLPGAVDGYEPDAPAQAERETLRRSTMEKVFRPLREAAEAELHATTEQEQSQ
;
A
#
# COMPACT_ATOMS: atom_id res chain seq x y z
N MET A 1 3.31 -0.34 -33.23
CA MET A 1 3.28 -1.04 -31.93
C MET A 1 3.54 0.02 -30.87
N ALA A 2 2.55 0.33 -30.03
CA ALA A 2 2.61 1.42 -29.07
C ALA A 2 3.86 1.29 -28.19
N GLY A 3 4.63 2.38 -28.06
CA GLY A 3 5.91 2.39 -27.38
C GLY A 3 5.77 2.04 -25.90
N ASN A 4 6.55 1.05 -25.47
CA ASN A 4 6.73 0.75 -24.06
C ASN A 4 7.53 1.91 -23.45
N ARG A 5 6.86 2.92 -22.90
CA ARG A 5 7.56 4.04 -22.29
C ARG A 5 8.24 3.49 -21.03
N PRO A 6 9.48 3.88 -20.72
CA PRO A 6 10.19 3.39 -19.52
C PRO A 6 9.38 3.54 -18.22
N PHE A 7 8.47 4.52 -18.15
CA PHE A 7 7.55 4.70 -17.04
C PHE A 7 6.53 3.55 -16.90
N ASP A 8 5.99 3.04 -18.01
CA ASP A 8 4.98 1.98 -18.01
C ASP A 8 5.60 0.64 -17.53
N GLU A 9 6.84 0.34 -17.93
CA GLU A 9 7.59 -0.83 -17.42
C GLU A 9 7.90 -0.73 -15.92
N GLN A 10 8.30 0.44 -15.43
CA GLN A 10 8.58 0.68 -14.01
C GLN A 10 7.33 0.52 -13.15
N VAL A 11 6.19 1.07 -13.60
CA VAL A 11 4.90 0.93 -12.92
C VAL A 11 4.47 -0.53 -12.87
N LEU A 12 4.61 -1.26 -13.98
CA LEU A 12 4.32 -2.70 -14.01
C LEU A 12 5.21 -3.48 -13.03
N GLY A 13 6.52 -3.19 -13.00
CA GLY A 13 7.45 -3.80 -12.04
C GLY A 13 7.06 -3.53 -10.58
N MET A 14 6.67 -2.30 -10.25
CA MET A 14 6.17 -1.95 -8.91
C MET A 14 4.89 -2.72 -8.55
N ILE A 15 3.93 -2.82 -9.47
CA ILE A 15 2.68 -3.57 -9.25
C ILE A 15 2.96 -5.06 -9.02
N VAL A 16 3.83 -5.67 -9.83
CA VAL A 16 4.22 -7.08 -9.68
C VAL A 16 4.94 -7.33 -8.36
N GLY A 17 5.84 -6.42 -7.96
CA GLY A 17 6.51 -6.46 -6.66
C GLY A 17 5.50 -6.42 -5.51
N LEU A 18 4.58 -5.45 -5.54
CA LEU A 18 3.54 -5.32 -4.51
C LEU A 18 2.61 -6.54 -4.47
N ALA A 19 2.21 -7.08 -5.62
CA ALA A 19 1.38 -8.29 -5.68
C ALA A 19 2.10 -9.51 -5.07
N SER A 20 3.42 -9.60 -5.26
CA SER A 20 4.26 -10.65 -4.65
C SER A 20 4.29 -10.51 -3.14
N GLU A 21 4.51 -9.30 -2.62
CA GLU A 21 4.48 -9.03 -1.17
C GLU A 21 3.10 -9.32 -0.56
N VAL A 22 2.00 -8.92 -1.23
CA VAL A 22 0.63 -9.24 -0.77
C VAL A 22 0.40 -10.75 -0.71
N THR A 23 0.95 -11.51 -1.66
CA THR A 23 0.84 -12.98 -1.66
C THR A 23 1.58 -13.60 -0.47
N VAL A 24 2.79 -13.12 -0.16
CA VAL A 24 3.56 -13.55 1.01
C VAL A 24 2.83 -13.21 2.31
N LEU A 25 2.27 -11.99 2.43
CA LEU A 25 1.50 -11.58 3.59
C LEU A 25 0.25 -12.43 3.80
N ARG A 26 -0.49 -12.77 2.72
CA ARG A 26 -1.64 -13.68 2.79
C ARG A 26 -1.24 -15.07 3.28
N ALA A 27 -0.14 -15.63 2.78
CA ALA A 27 0.36 -16.92 3.24
C ALA A 27 0.76 -16.90 4.72
N ARG A 28 1.39 -15.81 5.17
CA ARG A 28 1.73 -15.62 6.59
C ARG A 28 0.49 -15.51 7.48
N LEU A 29 -0.56 -14.82 7.03
CA LEU A 29 -1.83 -14.73 7.75
C LEU A 29 -2.52 -16.08 7.85
N ASP A 30 -2.62 -16.85 6.75
CA ASP A 30 -3.17 -18.22 6.75
C ASP A 30 -2.39 -19.12 7.74
N ALA A 31 -1.06 -19.03 7.76
CA ALA A 31 -0.24 -19.78 8.70
C ALA A 31 -0.54 -19.39 10.16
N CYS A 32 -0.62 -18.08 10.46
CA CYS A 32 -0.97 -17.60 11.79
C CYS A 32 -2.36 -18.11 12.23
N GLU A 33 -3.36 -18.05 11.35
CA GLU A 33 -4.71 -18.53 11.62
C GLU A 33 -4.72 -20.03 11.93
N ARG A 34 -4.07 -20.84 11.10
CA ARG A 34 -3.97 -22.30 11.32
C ARG A 34 -3.28 -22.64 12.63
N LEU A 35 -2.21 -21.93 12.96
CA LEU A 35 -1.47 -22.14 14.22
C LEU A 35 -2.31 -21.75 15.44
N LEU A 36 -3.04 -20.64 15.38
CA LEU A 36 -3.92 -20.19 16.48
C LEU A 36 -5.13 -21.12 16.65
N VAL A 37 -5.71 -21.63 15.56
CA VAL A 37 -6.77 -22.64 15.59
C VAL A 37 -6.25 -23.95 16.19
N ALA A 38 -5.10 -24.43 15.73
CA ALA A 38 -4.49 -25.65 16.26
C ALA A 38 -4.14 -25.51 17.76
N GLY A 39 -3.78 -24.31 18.20
CA GLY A 39 -3.54 -23.98 19.61
C GLY A 39 -4.80 -23.75 20.45
N GLY A 40 -6.00 -23.74 19.83
CA GLY A 40 -7.27 -23.50 20.52
C GLY A 40 -7.55 -22.04 20.89
N SER A 41 -6.73 -21.10 20.43
CA SER A 41 -6.87 -19.66 20.69
C SER A 41 -7.87 -18.96 19.75
N LEU A 42 -8.18 -19.59 18.61
CA LEU A 42 -9.08 -19.06 17.59
C LEU A 42 -10.02 -20.17 17.11
N LEU A 43 -11.28 -19.83 16.82
CA LEU A 43 -12.19 -20.74 16.12
C LEU A 43 -11.90 -20.73 14.60
N PRO A 44 -12.05 -21.87 13.90
CA PRO A 44 -11.96 -21.89 12.44
C PRO A 44 -12.89 -20.86 11.79
N GLY A 45 -12.38 -20.07 10.85
CA GLY A 45 -13.16 -19.03 10.15
C GLY A 45 -13.48 -17.77 10.97
N ALA A 46 -12.95 -17.64 12.20
CA ALA A 46 -13.22 -16.47 13.03
C ALA A 46 -12.67 -15.17 12.42
N VAL A 47 -11.58 -15.22 11.64
CA VAL A 47 -11.03 -14.04 10.96
C VAL A 47 -11.95 -13.57 9.84
N ASP A 48 -12.52 -14.48 9.05
CA ASP A 48 -13.48 -14.15 7.99
C ASP A 48 -14.78 -13.53 8.53
N GLY A 49 -15.22 -13.99 9.70
CA GLY A 49 -16.39 -13.46 10.39
C GLY A 49 -16.11 -12.28 11.34
N TYR A 50 -14.87 -11.81 11.42
CA TYR A 50 -14.52 -10.76 12.37
C TYR A 50 -15.07 -9.39 11.94
N GLU A 51 -16.00 -8.87 12.73
CA GLU A 51 -16.46 -7.49 12.62
C GLU A 51 -15.69 -6.61 13.62
N PRO A 52 -14.87 -5.65 13.13
CA PRO A 52 -14.15 -4.73 14.01
C PRO A 52 -15.13 -3.78 14.71
N ASP A 53 -14.90 -3.57 16.00
CA ASP A 53 -15.60 -2.53 16.76
C ASP A 53 -15.12 -1.12 16.39
N ALA A 54 -15.79 -0.10 16.93
CA ALA A 54 -15.47 1.30 16.61
C ALA A 54 -14.00 1.68 16.93
N PRO A 55 -13.42 1.27 18.08
CA PRO A 55 -11.99 1.45 18.34
C PRO A 55 -11.09 0.79 17.30
N ALA A 56 -11.30 -0.49 16.98
CA ALA A 56 -10.50 -1.21 15.99
C ALA A 56 -10.61 -0.57 14.60
N GLN A 57 -11.78 -0.05 14.23
CA GLN A 57 -11.95 0.70 12.98
C GLN A 57 -11.17 2.02 12.98
N ALA A 58 -11.17 2.77 14.08
CA ALA A 58 -10.42 4.02 14.20
C ALA A 58 -8.90 3.80 14.10
N GLU A 59 -8.40 2.71 14.69
CA GLU A 59 -7.00 2.29 14.56
C GLU A 59 -6.66 1.93 13.10
N ARG A 60 -7.53 1.17 12.43
CA ARG A 60 -7.37 0.82 11.01
C ARG A 60 -7.37 2.05 10.12
N GLU A 61 -8.23 3.02 10.39
CA GLU A 61 -8.28 4.28 9.64
C GLU A 61 -6.99 5.08 9.81
N THR A 62 -6.48 5.15 11.05
CA THR A 62 -5.22 5.83 11.35
C THR A 62 -4.04 5.15 10.65
N LEU A 63 -4.00 3.82 10.66
CA LEU A 63 -3.00 3.04 9.94
C LEU A 63 -3.08 3.30 8.43
N ARG A 64 -4.29 3.31 7.86
CA ARG A 64 -4.49 3.55 6.42
C ARG A 64 -4.02 4.95 6.03
N ARG A 65 -4.44 5.98 6.78
CA ARG A 65 -4.05 7.37 6.56
C ARG A 65 -2.53 7.55 6.65
N SER A 66 -1.89 7.03 7.70
CA SER A 66 -0.44 7.14 7.87
C SER A 66 0.35 6.40 6.79
N THR A 67 -0.18 5.26 6.31
CA THR A 67 0.42 4.51 5.21
C THR A 67 0.32 5.30 3.91
N MET A 68 -0.87 5.82 3.59
CA MET A 68 -1.09 6.63 2.39
C MET A 68 -0.25 7.92 2.41
N GLU A 69 -0.13 8.59 3.55
CA GLU A 69 0.70 9.78 3.67
C GLU A 69 2.17 9.49 3.35
N LYS A 70 2.71 8.36 3.83
CA LYS A 70 4.08 7.92 3.53
C LYS A 70 4.25 7.57 2.06
N VAL A 71 3.28 6.87 1.46
CA VAL A 71 3.32 6.48 0.04
C VAL A 71 3.21 7.69 -0.89
N PHE A 72 2.35 8.65 -0.58
CA PHE A 72 2.13 9.82 -1.42
C PHE A 72 3.13 10.95 -1.21
N ARG A 73 3.89 10.96 -0.11
CA ARG A 73 4.86 12.02 0.18
C ARG A 73 5.88 12.23 -0.96
N PRO A 74 6.58 11.20 -1.47
CA PRO A 74 7.52 11.39 -2.59
C PRO A 74 6.86 11.91 -3.87
N LEU A 75 5.60 11.51 -4.12
CA LEU A 75 4.85 11.98 -5.28
C LEU A 75 4.48 13.46 -5.18
N ARG A 76 4.12 13.94 -3.97
CA ARG A 76 3.89 15.37 -3.74
C ARG A 76 5.18 16.17 -3.87
N GLU A 77 6.27 15.69 -3.27
CA GLU A 77 7.59 16.35 -3.35
C GLU A 77 8.07 16.46 -4.81
N ALA A 78 7.88 15.41 -5.62
CA ALA A 78 8.18 15.45 -7.05
C ALA A 78 7.32 16.46 -7.81
N ALA A 79 6.02 16.50 -7.54
CA ALA A 79 5.09 17.45 -8.18
C ALA A 79 5.38 18.91 -7.78
N GLU A 80 5.72 19.15 -6.51
CA GLU A 80 6.12 20.47 -6.01
C GLU A 80 7.43 20.93 -6.68
N ALA A 81 8.42 20.05 -6.80
CA ALA A 81 9.69 20.35 -7.47
C ALA A 81 9.51 20.68 -8.96
N GLU A 82 8.64 19.94 -9.67
CA GLU A 82 8.32 20.20 -11.08
C GLU A 82 7.63 21.57 -11.27
N LEU A 83 6.71 21.92 -10.36
CA LEU A 83 6.05 23.23 -10.35
C LEU A 83 7.04 24.37 -10.11
N HIS A 84 7.97 24.21 -9.16
CA HIS A 84 9.01 25.19 -8.89
C HIS A 84 9.94 25.37 -10.10
N ALA A 85 10.39 24.29 -10.72
CA ALA A 85 11.25 24.33 -11.91
C ALA A 85 10.58 25.07 -13.08
N THR A 86 9.28 24.83 -13.30
CA THR A 86 8.50 25.51 -14.34
C THR A 86 8.39 27.01 -14.06
N THR A 87 8.16 27.39 -12.80
CA THR A 87 8.00 28.80 -12.38
C THR A 87 9.31 29.60 -12.51
N GLU A 88 10.46 28.98 -12.23
CA GLU A 88 11.79 29.61 -12.40
C GLU A 88 12.15 29.82 -13.87
N GLN A 89 11.75 28.92 -14.77
CA GLN A 89 11.97 29.05 -16.21
C GLN A 89 11.16 30.20 -16.83
N GLU A 90 9.94 30.44 -16.36
CA GLU A 90 9.09 31.55 -16.80
C GLU A 90 9.59 32.93 -16.34
N GLN A 91 10.32 33.00 -15.22
CA GLN A 91 10.85 34.26 -14.67
C GLN A 91 12.21 34.68 -15.27
N SER A 92 12.90 33.77 -15.95
CA SER A 92 14.17 34.05 -16.65
C SER A 92 14.01 34.39 -18.15
N GLN A 93 12.77 34.42 -18.65
CA GLN A 93 12.41 34.89 -20.00
C GLN A 93 11.76 36.28 -19.94
#